data_AF-A0A3A9JF23-F1
#
_entry.id   AF-A0A3A9JF23-F1
#
_cell.length_a   1.000
_cell.length_b   1.000
_cell.length_c   1.000
_cell.angle_alpha   90.00
_cell.angle_beta   90.00
_cell.angle_gamma   90.00
#
_symmetry.space_group_name_H-M   'P 1'
#
loop_
_entity.id
_entity.type
_entity.pdbx_description
1 polymer ?
#
loop_
_entity_poly.entity_id
_entity_poly.type
_entity_poly.pdbx_seq_one_letter_code
_entity_poly.pdbx_strand_id
1 'polypeptide(L)'
;MTLGAAHPHALAAVMPGRRAVWEAMVRRHGLRPHAYEEVVRSWEFLDFTLRHGETRPRHSIMSTVKARQHGFGDCTDSEAMFRRQFRELQAERILPPNPALPATGAGVA
;
A
#
# COMPACT_ATOMS: atom_id res chain seq x y z
N MET A 1 -21.18 1.15 17.34
CA MET A 1 -21.05 -0.07 16.50
C MET A 1 -20.00 -0.95 17.14
N THR A 2 -20.34 -2.18 17.52
CA THR A 2 -19.37 -3.14 18.07
C THR A 2 -18.56 -3.70 16.90
N LEU A 3 -17.25 -3.49 16.90
CA LEU A 3 -16.35 -4.12 15.92
C LEU A 3 -16.41 -5.64 16.10
N GLY A 4 -16.51 -6.38 15.00
CA GLY A 4 -16.42 -7.85 15.02
C GLY A 4 -15.02 -8.33 15.44
N ALA A 5 -14.90 -9.62 15.75
CA ALA A 5 -13.60 -10.22 16.08
C ALA A 5 -12.60 -10.07 14.91
N ALA A 6 -11.31 -9.89 15.22
CA ALA A 6 -10.27 -9.83 14.21
C ALA A 6 -10.08 -11.20 13.55
N HIS A 7 -10.10 -11.23 12.22
CA HIS A 7 -9.86 -12.43 11.42
C HIS A 7 -8.61 -12.23 10.57
N PRO A 8 -7.43 -12.70 11.02
CA PRO A 8 -6.22 -12.63 10.21
C PRO A 8 -6.34 -13.56 9.01
N HIS A 9 -5.94 -13.07 7.83
CA HIS A 9 -5.90 -13.85 6.60
C HIS A 9 -4.52 -13.73 5.96
N ALA A 10 -4.00 -14.86 5.47
CA ALA A 10 -2.84 -14.88 4.59
C ALA A 10 -3.30 -14.42 3.21
N LEU A 11 -2.81 -13.27 2.75
CA LEU A 11 -3.17 -12.71 1.45
C LEU A 11 -2.73 -13.64 0.31
N ALA A 12 -1.60 -14.33 0.45
CA ALA A 12 -1.17 -15.33 -0.52
C ALA A 12 -2.18 -16.49 -0.67
N ALA A 13 -2.98 -16.78 0.36
CA ALA A 13 -4.04 -17.79 0.28
C ALA A 13 -5.35 -17.25 -0.29
N VAL A 14 -5.72 -15.99 0.00
CA VAL A 14 -7.07 -15.45 -0.32
C VAL A 14 -7.14 -14.58 -1.58
N MET A 15 -6.00 -14.08 -2.05
CA MET A 15 -5.89 -13.23 -3.22
C MET A 15 -5.74 -13.95 -4.56
N PRO A 16 -5.28 -15.23 -4.64
CA PRO A 16 -5.41 -16.03 -5.85
C PRO A 16 -6.88 -16.10 -6.31
N GLY A 17 -7.11 -15.98 -7.62
CA GLY A 17 -8.47 -16.05 -8.20
C GLY A 17 -9.25 -14.72 -8.19
N ARG A 18 -8.69 -13.62 -7.70
CA ARG A 18 -9.35 -12.29 -7.74
C ARG A 18 -9.19 -11.55 -9.07
N ARG A 19 -8.59 -12.18 -10.10
CA ARG A 19 -8.40 -11.59 -11.43
C ARG A 19 -9.69 -11.03 -12.03
N ALA A 20 -10.79 -11.80 -12.01
CA ALA A 20 -12.06 -11.35 -12.57
C ALA A 20 -12.63 -10.10 -11.86
N VAL A 21 -12.40 -10.00 -10.54
CA VAL A 21 -12.78 -8.81 -9.75
C VAL A 21 -11.93 -7.62 -10.17
N TRP A 22 -10.62 -7.81 -10.34
CA TRP A 22 -9.72 -6.78 -10.83
C TRP A 22 -10.13 -6.27 -12.22
N GLU A 23 -10.36 -7.16 -13.18
CA GLU A 23 -10.79 -6.80 -14.55
C GLU A 23 -12.14 -6.06 -14.56
N ALA A 24 -13.06 -6.44 -13.67
CA ALA A 24 -14.33 -5.71 -13.50
C ALA A 24 -14.10 -4.28 -12.98
N MET A 25 -13.19 -4.09 -12.02
CA MET A 25 -12.82 -2.76 -11.52
C MET A 25 -12.14 -1.92 -12.59
N VAL A 26 -11.21 -2.50 -13.36
CA VAL A 26 -10.53 -1.83 -14.48
C VAL A 26 -11.55 -1.28 -15.48
N ARG A 27 -12.52 -2.11 -15.90
CA ARG A 27 -13.58 -1.68 -16.82
C ARG A 27 -14.49 -0.63 -16.21
N ARG A 28 -14.94 -0.83 -14.95
CA ARG A 28 -15.86 0.08 -14.27
C ARG A 28 -15.28 1.48 -14.08
N HIS A 29 -13.99 1.57 -13.76
CA HIS A 29 -13.34 2.83 -13.40
C HIS A 29 -12.45 3.40 -14.52
N GLY A 30 -12.37 2.75 -15.68
CA GLY A 30 -11.54 3.21 -16.80
C GLY A 30 -10.04 3.22 -16.47
N LEU A 31 -9.58 2.21 -15.72
CA LEU A 31 -8.18 2.08 -15.29
C LEU A 31 -7.29 1.61 -16.44
N ARG A 32 -5.97 1.80 -16.30
CA ARG A 32 -4.98 1.21 -17.21
C ARG A 32 -5.10 -0.32 -17.15
N PRO A 33 -5.07 -1.03 -18.29
CA PRO A 33 -5.41 -2.45 -18.36
C PRO A 33 -4.23 -3.35 -17.95
N HIS A 34 -3.70 -3.17 -16.75
CA HIS A 34 -2.68 -4.06 -16.19
C HIS A 34 -3.30 -5.41 -15.86
N ALA A 35 -2.61 -6.50 -16.20
CA ALA A 35 -2.99 -7.83 -15.74
C ALA A 35 -2.86 -7.90 -14.20
N TYR A 36 -3.68 -8.72 -13.56
CA TYR A 36 -3.74 -8.78 -12.10
C TYR A 36 -2.37 -9.10 -11.46
N GLU A 37 -1.60 -9.97 -12.12
CA GLU A 37 -0.26 -10.40 -11.72
C GLU A 37 0.82 -9.33 -11.94
N GLU A 38 0.55 -8.34 -12.80
CA GLU A 38 1.46 -7.19 -13.00
C GLU A 38 1.31 -6.15 -11.89
N VAL A 39 0.09 -6.01 -11.35
CA VAL A 39 -0.20 -5.05 -10.28
C VAL A 39 0.38 -5.51 -8.95
N VAL A 40 0.30 -6.81 -8.65
CA VAL A 40 0.89 -7.40 -7.44
C VAL A 40 1.69 -8.64 -7.79
N ARG A 41 3.02 -8.54 -7.63
CA ARG A 41 3.96 -9.61 -8.01
C ARG A 41 4.13 -10.71 -6.96
N SER A 42 3.90 -10.43 -5.67
CA SER A 42 3.98 -11.42 -4.60
C SER A 42 3.13 -11.02 -3.40
N TRP A 43 2.17 -11.86 -3.07
CA TRP A 43 1.34 -11.71 -1.87
C TRP A 43 2.05 -12.24 -0.63
N GLU A 44 2.94 -13.22 -0.81
CA GLU A 44 3.79 -13.79 0.23
C GLU A 44 4.73 -12.72 0.81
N PHE A 45 5.25 -11.83 -0.04
CA PHE A 45 6.04 -10.71 0.41
C PHE A 45 5.23 -9.79 1.34
N LEU A 46 3.98 -9.50 0.99
CA LEU A 46 3.11 -8.68 1.83
C LEU A 46 2.73 -9.39 3.14
N ASP A 47 2.43 -10.69 3.10
CA ASP A 47 2.21 -11.50 4.30
C ASP A 47 3.42 -11.48 5.24
N PHE A 48 4.63 -11.55 4.69
CA PHE A 48 5.88 -11.40 5.44
C PHE A 48 6.03 -9.99 6.02
N THR A 49 5.82 -8.94 5.22
CA THR A 49 5.92 -7.54 5.66
C THR A 49 4.92 -7.23 6.78
N LEU A 50 3.69 -7.72 6.67
CA LEU A 50 2.63 -7.55 7.66
C LEU A 50 2.72 -8.54 8.82
N ARG A 51 3.71 -9.46 8.79
CA ARG A 51 3.99 -10.45 9.84
C ARG A 51 2.79 -11.37 10.11
N HIS A 52 2.07 -11.76 9.06
CA HIS A 52 0.94 -12.68 9.19
C HIS A 52 1.37 -13.97 9.90
N GLY A 53 0.65 -14.35 10.96
CA GLY A 53 0.90 -15.58 11.74
C GLY A 53 2.03 -15.48 12.78
N GLU A 54 2.74 -14.37 12.89
CA GLU A 54 3.75 -14.16 13.93
C GLU A 54 3.13 -13.48 15.16
N THR A 55 3.38 -14.04 16.34
CA THR A 55 2.84 -13.53 17.61
C THR A 55 3.87 -12.72 18.40
N ARG A 56 5.15 -12.76 17.98
CA ARG A 56 6.21 -12.00 18.62
C ARG A 56 6.35 -10.61 17.99
N PRO A 57 6.45 -9.54 18.80
CA PRO A 57 6.73 -8.22 18.28
C PRO A 57 8.13 -8.20 17.66
N ARG A 58 8.21 -7.83 16.38
CA ARG A 58 9.47 -7.63 15.67
C ARG A 58 9.47 -6.22 15.11
N HIS A 59 10.48 -5.43 15.45
CA HIS A 59 10.67 -4.09 14.92
C HIS A 59 11.81 -4.12 13.90
N SER A 60 11.53 -3.61 12.71
CA SER A 60 12.54 -3.43 11.65
C SER A 60 12.80 -1.93 11.53
N ILE A 61 13.61 -1.39 12.44
CA ILE A 61 13.98 0.03 12.48
C ILE A 61 15.47 0.13 12.17
N MET A 62 15.83 1.08 11.31
CA MET A 62 17.23 1.35 10.95
C MET A 62 17.64 2.73 11.45
N SER A 63 18.87 2.85 11.97
CA SER A 63 19.43 4.15 12.32
C SER A 63 19.85 4.92 11.08
N THR A 64 19.40 6.16 10.96
CA THR A 64 19.74 7.06 9.86
C THR A 64 20.74 8.13 10.25
N VAL A 65 21.32 8.03 11.46
CA VAL A 65 22.26 9.01 12.03
C VAL A 65 23.47 9.22 11.12
N LYS A 66 24.08 8.13 10.64
CA LYS A 66 25.25 8.22 9.75
C LYS A 66 24.95 9.03 8.49
N ALA A 67 23.82 8.77 7.82
CA ALA A 67 23.45 9.50 6.61
C ALA A 67 23.27 11.01 6.90
N ARG A 68 22.59 11.35 7.99
CA ARG A 68 22.37 12.75 8.41
C ARG A 68 23.67 13.48 8.74
N GLN A 69 24.62 12.81 9.40
CA GLN A 69 25.95 13.34 9.67
C GLN A 69 26.77 13.62 8.39
N HIS A 70 26.42 12.96 7.28
CA HIS A 70 27.02 13.17 5.96
C HIS A 70 26.18 14.05 5.03
N GLY A 71 25.27 14.87 5.57
CA GLY A 71 24.51 15.86 4.82
C GLY A 71 23.19 15.37 4.22
N PHE A 72 22.81 14.10 4.41
CA PHE A 72 21.51 13.57 3.99
C PHE A 72 20.46 13.80 5.10
N GLY A 73 20.08 15.06 5.27
CA GLY A 73 19.19 15.53 6.33
C GLY A 73 17.70 15.29 6.07
N ASP A 74 17.31 15.08 4.82
CA ASP A 74 15.90 15.01 4.41
C ASP A 74 15.13 13.92 5.16
N CYS A 75 13.88 14.23 5.47
CA CYS A 75 12.96 13.35 6.16
C CYS A 75 11.57 13.51 5.56
N THR A 76 10.75 12.46 5.65
CA THR A 76 9.37 12.52 5.20
C THR A 76 8.51 11.74 6.18
N ASP A 77 7.34 12.28 6.48
CA ASP A 77 6.30 11.58 7.22
C ASP A 77 5.81 10.39 6.38
N SER A 78 5.84 9.18 6.94
CA SER A 78 5.48 7.96 6.20
C SER A 78 3.99 7.93 5.79
N GLU A 79 3.10 8.48 6.62
CA GLU A 79 1.69 8.63 6.26
C GLU A 79 1.52 9.59 5.08
N ALA A 80 2.21 10.73 5.10
CA ALA A 80 2.20 11.69 4.00
C ALA A 80 2.77 11.08 2.71
N MET A 81 3.84 10.28 2.81
CA MET A 81 4.41 9.52 1.69
C MET A 81 3.38 8.57 1.07
N PHE A 82 2.73 7.72 1.86
CA PHE A 82 1.74 6.78 1.35
C PHE A 82 0.54 7.51 0.72
N ARG A 83 0.05 8.59 1.35
CA ARG A 83 -1.01 9.42 0.76
C ARG A 83 -0.60 10.00 -0.58
N ARG A 84 0.65 10.46 -0.72
CA ARG A 84 1.20 10.94 -2.01
C ARG A 84 1.23 9.83 -3.04
N GLN A 85 1.83 8.68 -2.72
CA GLN A 85 1.94 7.53 -3.62
C GLN A 85 0.57 7.01 -4.09
N PHE A 86 -0.42 6.90 -3.19
CA PHE A 86 -1.77 6.50 -3.59
C PHE A 86 -2.42 7.50 -4.55
N ARG A 87 -2.21 8.80 -4.35
CA ARG A 87 -2.71 9.83 -5.27
C ARG A 87 -2.04 9.76 -6.64
N GLU A 88 -0.73 9.53 -6.69
CA GLU A 88 0.02 9.34 -7.94
C GLU A 88 -0.54 8.14 -8.72
N LEU A 89 -0.73 7.00 -8.07
CA LEU A 89 -1.32 5.80 -8.68
C LEU A 89 -2.77 6.03 -9.17
N GLN A 90 -3.55 6.87 -8.48
CA GLN A 90 -4.89 7.25 -8.91
C GLN A 90 -4.86 8.19 -10.12
N ALA A 91 -3.97 9.18 -10.13
CA ALA A 91 -3.80 10.11 -11.24
C ALA A 91 -3.36 9.38 -12.52
N GLU A 92 -2.51 8.35 -12.37
CA GLU A 92 -2.11 7.45 -13.44
C GLU A 92 -3.18 6.42 -13.82
N ARG A 93 -4.34 6.42 -13.16
CA ARG A 93 -5.44 5.45 -13.35
C ARG A 93 -4.99 4.00 -13.16
N ILE A 94 -4.03 3.76 -12.28
CA ILE A 94 -3.66 2.41 -11.84
C ILE A 94 -4.60 1.97 -10.73
N LEU A 95 -4.96 2.88 -9.81
CA LEU A 95 -5.93 2.62 -8.74
C LEU A 95 -7.24 3.41 -8.97
N PRO A 96 -8.39 2.91 -8.48
CA PRO A 96 -9.64 3.64 -8.53
C PRO A 96 -9.59 4.90 -7.64
N PRO A 97 -10.34 5.97 -8.00
CA PRO A 97 -10.40 7.17 -7.19
C PRO A 97 -11.04 6.88 -5.83
N ASN A 98 -10.49 7.49 -4.78
CA ASN A 98 -11.06 7.41 -3.44
C ASN A 98 -11.67 8.77 -3.07
N PRO A 99 -13.01 8.90 -3.01
CA PRO A 99 -13.66 10.17 -2.67
C PRO A 99 -13.35 10.63 -1.23
N ALA A 100 -12.87 9.74 -0.36
CA ALA A 100 -12.50 10.07 1.03
C ALA A 100 -11.06 10.58 1.18
N LEU A 101 -10.22 10.51 0.14
CA LEU A 101 -8.90 11.17 0.16
C LEU A 101 -9.09 12.59 -0.39
N PRO A 102 -8.96 13.65 0.44
CA PRO A 102 -9.13 15.01 -0.04
C PRO A 102 -8.12 15.32 -1.15
N ALA A 103 -8.61 16.00 -2.19
CA ALA A 103 -7.75 16.55 -3.23
C ALA A 103 -6.86 17.63 -2.58
N THR A 104 -5.56 17.36 -2.58
CA THR A 104 -4.49 18.29 -2.15
C THR A 104 -4.31 18.46 -0.64
N GLY A 105 -3.11 18.08 -0.19
CA GLY A 105 -2.43 18.67 0.94
C GLY A 105 -1.02 18.92 0.44
N ALA A 106 -0.63 20.19 0.33
CA ALA A 106 0.67 20.63 -0.16
C ALA A 106 1.80 19.91 0.59
N GLY A 107 2.89 19.63 -0.12
CA GLY A 107 4.11 19.12 0.49
C GLY A 107 4.48 19.97 1.69
N VAL A 108 4.68 19.31 2.82
CA VAL A 108 5.37 19.93 3.95
C VAL A 108 6.84 19.97 3.54
N ALA A 109 7.37 21.19 3.47
CA ALA A 109 8.78 21.49 3.28
C ALA A 109 9.64 20.93 4.42
#